data_AF-A0A4U2ZUN5-F1
#
_entry.id   AF-A0A4U2ZUN5-F1
#
_cell.length_a   1.000
_cell.length_b   1.000
_cell.length_c   1.000
_cell.angle_alpha   90.00
_cell.angle_beta   90.00
_cell.angle_gamma   90.00
#
_symmetry.space_group_name_H-M   'P 1'
#
loop_
_entity.id
_entity.type
_entity.pdbx_description
1 polymer ?
#
loop_
_entity_poly.entity_id
_entity_poly.type
_entity_poly.pdbx_seq_one_letter_code
_entity_poly.pdbx_strand_id
1 'polypeptide(L)'
;NQLAFILQSKGVSKESIIGVMVDRSLEMIIGMMGIFKAGAAYLPIDPNYPNERIEYMLQDSQAKCLLSKRTEVELPQFAGEVLYLD
;
A
#
# COMPACT_ATOMS: atom_id res chain seq x y z
N ASN A 1 -10.59 4.35 12.80
CA ASN A 1 -10.12 3.23 11.96
C ASN A 1 -10.74 3.25 10.55
N GLN A 2 -10.90 4.42 9.93
CA GLN A 2 -11.58 4.55 8.63
C GLN A 2 -10.84 3.78 7.53
N LEU A 3 -9.52 3.94 7.44
CA LEU A 3 -8.69 3.22 6.47
C LEU A 3 -8.83 1.69 6.58
N ALA A 4 -8.90 1.15 7.80
CA ALA A 4 -9.09 -0.29 7.99
C ALA A 4 -10.42 -0.79 7.40
N PHE A 5 -11.51 -0.03 7.60
CA PHE A 5 -12.82 -0.36 7.02
C PHE A 5 -12.82 -0.23 5.49
N ILE A 6 -12.13 0.77 4.95
CA ILE A 6 -11.96 0.91 3.50
C ILE A 6 -11.19 -0.30 2.94
N LEU A 7 -10.07 -0.67 3.55
CA LEU A 7 -9.30 -1.86 3.13
C LEU A 7 -10.18 -3.12 3.17
N GLN A 8 -10.93 -3.33 4.26
CA GLN A 8 -11.84 -4.48 4.37
C GLN A 8 -12.94 -4.48 3.31
N SER A 9 -13.49 -3.31 2.95
CA SER A 9 -14.49 -3.21 1.88
C SER A 9 -13.91 -3.50 0.49
N LYS A 10 -12.58 -3.38 0.33
CA LYS A 10 -11.82 -3.86 -0.84
C LYS A 10 -11.43 -5.34 -0.77
N GLY A 11 -11.95 -6.07 0.22
CA GLY A 11 -11.70 -7.49 0.41
C GLY A 11 -10.35 -7.80 1.04
N VAL A 12 -9.70 -6.83 1.68
CA VAL A 12 -8.51 -7.10 2.51
C VAL A 12 -8.93 -7.92 3.71
N SER A 13 -8.22 -9.01 3.95
CA SER A 13 -8.46 -9.95 5.03
C SER A 13 -7.16 -10.32 5.74
N LYS A 14 -7.26 -11.24 6.70
CA LYS A 14 -6.08 -11.94 7.22
C LYS A 14 -5.25 -12.47 6.06
N GLU A 15 -3.92 -12.39 6.19
CA GLU A 15 -2.92 -12.84 5.20
C GLU A 15 -2.83 -11.98 3.92
N SER A 16 -3.68 -10.96 3.76
CA SER A 16 -3.50 -9.99 2.67
C SER A 16 -2.23 -9.16 2.88
N ILE A 17 -1.52 -8.88 1.79
CA ILE A 17 -0.37 -7.96 1.75
C ILE A 17 -0.79 -6.66 1.10
N ILE A 18 -0.44 -5.53 1.72
CA ILE A 18 -0.73 -4.19 1.24
C ILE A 18 0.59 -3.43 1.05
N GLY A 19 0.85 -2.96 -0.17
CA GLY A 19 2.00 -2.11 -0.46
C GLY A 19 1.83 -0.75 0.22
N VAL A 20 2.93 -0.21 0.75
CA VAL A 20 2.98 1.16 1.30
C VAL A 20 4.18 1.85 0.66
N MET A 21 3.89 2.80 -0.23
CA MET A 21 4.86 3.56 -0.99
C MET A 21 4.66 5.05 -0.72
N VAL A 22 5.18 5.49 0.43
CA VAL A 22 5.16 6.89 0.86
C VAL A 22 6.46 7.17 1.61
N ASP A 23 6.94 8.41 1.53
CA ASP A 23 8.05 8.86 2.36
C ASP A 23 7.70 8.80 3.87
N ARG A 24 8.74 8.92 4.72
CA ARG A 24 8.57 9.02 6.17
C ARG A 24 7.67 10.20 6.54
N SER A 25 6.44 9.91 6.95
CA SER A 25 5.43 10.93 7.26
C SER A 25 4.35 10.41 8.20
N LEU A 26 3.39 11.26 8.54
CA LEU A 26 2.22 10.85 9.33
C LEU A 26 1.36 9.85 8.55
N GLU A 27 1.23 10.04 7.24
CA GLU A 27 0.51 9.14 6.34
C GLU A 27 1.10 7.73 6.38
N MET A 28 2.43 7.58 6.43
CA MET A 28 3.07 6.28 6.60
C MET A 28 2.55 5.55 7.85
N ILE A 29 2.51 6.24 9.00
CA ILE A 29 2.02 5.68 10.26
C ILE A 29 0.52 5.37 10.18
N ILE A 30 -0.28 6.25 9.58
CA ILE A 30 -1.72 6.03 9.36
C ILE A 30 -1.94 4.79 8.50
N GLY A 31 -1.18 4.64 7.41
CA GLY A 31 -1.19 3.50 6.50
C GLY A 31 -0.92 2.20 7.24
N MET A 32 0.21 2.12 7.96
CA MET A 32 0.58 0.96 8.77
C MET A 32 -0.51 0.59 9.78
N MET A 33 -1.01 1.58 10.54
CA MET A 33 -2.05 1.35 11.55
C MET A 33 -3.38 0.90 10.92
N GLY A 34 -3.74 1.43 9.76
CA GLY A 34 -4.91 0.99 9.00
C GLY A 34 -4.80 -0.46 8.55
N ILE A 35 -3.64 -0.85 8.01
CA ILE A 35 -3.35 -2.21 7.56
C ILE A 35 -3.40 -3.20 8.72
N PHE A 36 -2.73 -2.90 9.83
CA PHE A 36 -2.75 -3.77 11.01
C PHE A 36 -4.17 -3.95 11.58
N LYS A 37 -4.95 -2.88 11.60
CA LYS A 37 -6.35 -2.95 12.06
C LYS A 37 -7.28 -3.65 11.07
N ALA A 38 -6.92 -3.71 9.79
CA ALA A 38 -7.60 -4.53 8.80
C ALA A 38 -7.25 -6.03 8.93
N GLY A 39 -6.23 -6.37 9.73
CA GLY A 39 -5.73 -7.75 9.91
C GLY A 39 -4.70 -8.19 8.87
N ALA A 40 -4.16 -7.24 8.10
CA ALA A 40 -3.25 -7.49 6.99
C ALA A 40 -1.79 -7.18 7.36
N ALA A 41 -0.87 -7.61 6.50
CA ALA A 41 0.55 -7.25 6.54
C ALA A 41 0.83 -6.11 5.56
N TYR A 42 1.84 -5.27 5.86
CA TYR A 42 2.30 -4.25 4.94
C TYR A 42 3.62 -4.65 4.30
N LEU A 43 3.79 -4.25 3.04
CA LEU A 43 5.02 -4.31 2.29
C LEU A 43 5.57 -2.88 2.15
N PRO A 44 6.67 -2.51 2.84
CA PRO A 44 7.28 -1.21 2.64
C PRO A 44 7.97 -1.14 1.27
N ILE A 45 7.71 -0.08 0.52
CA ILE A 45 8.30 0.19 -0.78
C ILE A 45 8.93 1.57 -0.74
N ASP A 46 10.22 1.65 -1.06
CA ASP A 46 10.91 2.93 -1.23
C ASP A 46 10.55 3.49 -2.63
N PRO A 47 9.93 4.68 -2.73
CA PRO A 47 9.58 5.27 -4.02
C PRO A 47 10.81 5.62 -4.87
N ASN A 48 12.01 5.64 -4.30
CA ASN A 48 13.26 5.87 -5.04
C ASN A 48 13.81 4.60 -5.72
N TYR A 49 13.14 3.45 -5.55
CA TYR A 49 13.49 2.26 -6.32
C TYR A 49 13.08 2.39 -7.79
N PRO A 50 13.83 1.76 -8.72
CA PRO A 50 13.40 1.69 -10.11
C PRO A 50 12.00 1.06 -10.23
N ASN A 51 11.17 1.56 -11.16
CA ASN A 51 9.79 1.09 -11.35
C ASN A 51 9.72 -0.44 -11.53
N GLU A 52 10.60 -1.04 -12.32
CA GLU A 52 10.67 -2.50 -12.51
C GLU A 52 10.83 -3.27 -11.18
N ARG A 53 11.59 -2.72 -10.22
CA ARG A 53 11.77 -3.34 -8.90
C ARG A 53 10.51 -3.23 -8.06
N ILE A 54 9.84 -2.08 -8.11
CA ILE A 54 8.58 -1.86 -7.39
C ILE A 54 7.50 -2.82 -7.93
N GLU A 55 7.39 -2.91 -9.26
CA GLU A 55 6.46 -3.82 -9.94
C GLU A 55 6.73 -5.28 -9.57
N TYR A 56 8.00 -5.70 -9.59
CA TYR A 56 8.41 -7.03 -9.12
C TYR A 56 7.97 -7.29 -7.68
N MET A 57 8.23 -6.35 -6.76
CA MET A 57 7.85 -6.50 -5.35
C MET A 57 6.34 -6.64 -5.18
N LEU A 58 5.55 -5.83 -5.89
CA LEU A 58 4.10 -5.86 -5.83
C LEU A 58 3.53 -7.17 -6.41
N GLN A 59 4.11 -7.66 -7.51
CA GLN A 59 3.68 -8.89 -8.16
C GLN A 59 4.05 -10.12 -7.32
N ASP A 60 5.30 -10.22 -6.88
CA ASP A 60 5.82 -11.34 -6.10
C ASP A 60 5.09 -11.48 -4.76
N SER A 61 4.80 -10.35 -4.09
CA SER A 61 4.05 -10.36 -2.83
C SER A 61 2.55 -10.55 -3.01
N GLN A 62 2.04 -10.60 -4.25
CA GLN A 62 0.61 -10.59 -4.54
C GLN A 62 -0.13 -9.46 -3.81
N ALA A 63 0.48 -8.26 -3.79
CA ALA A 63 -0.10 -7.12 -3.06
C ALA A 63 -1.51 -6.82 -3.58
N LYS A 64 -2.47 -6.70 -2.66
CA LYS A 64 -3.88 -6.49 -3.01
C LYS A 64 -4.21 -5.03 -3.29
N CYS A 65 -3.59 -4.15 -2.52
CA CYS A 65 -3.70 -2.71 -2.67
C CYS A 65 -2.32 -2.06 -2.49
N LEU A 66 -2.17 -0.85 -3.01
CA LEU A 66 -1.02 0.02 -2.80
C LEU A 66 -1.50 1.32 -2.13
N LEU A 67 -0.94 1.66 -0.97
CA LEU A 67 -1.13 2.96 -0.32
C LEU A 67 -0.03 3.94 -0.78
N SER A 68 -0.43 5.12 -1.24
CA SER A 68 0.47 6.18 -1.73
C SER A 68 -0.06 7.57 -1.34
N LYS A 69 0.67 8.65 -1.62
CA LYS A 69 0.11 10.00 -1.74
C LYS A 69 -0.08 10.35 -3.20
N ARG A 70 -0.91 11.37 -3.46
CA ARG A 70 -1.13 11.89 -4.83
C ARG A 70 0.09 12.58 -5.40
N THR A 71 1.02 12.98 -4.54
CA THR A 71 2.22 13.73 -4.92
C THR A 71 3.39 12.82 -5.33
N GLU A 72 3.35 11.50 -5.10
CA GLU A 72 4.35 10.60 -5.67
C GLU A 72 4.20 10.56 -7.20
N VAL A 73 5.28 10.96 -7.90
CA VAL A 73 5.27 11.48 -9.28
C VAL A 73 5.13 10.38 -10.34
N GLU A 74 5.53 9.14 -10.02
CA GLU A 74 5.40 8.00 -10.93
C GLU A 74 4.84 6.79 -10.16
N LEU A 75 3.64 6.37 -10.53
CA LEU A 75 3.09 5.12 -10.04
C LEU A 75 3.61 3.96 -10.89
N PRO A 76 4.04 2.85 -10.27
CA PRO A 76 4.40 1.63 -10.99
C PRO A 76 3.18 1.06 -11.73
N GLN A 77 3.42 0.22 -12.74
CA GLN A 77 2.34 -0.56 -13.31
C GLN A 77 1.83 -1.58 -12.30
N PHE A 78 0.69 -1.30 -11.69
CA PHE A 78 0.08 -2.16 -10.67
C PHE A 78 -1.34 -2.56 -11.07
N ALA A 79 -1.60 -3.87 -11.06
CA ALA A 79 -2.92 -4.42 -11.42
C ALA A 79 -3.95 -4.29 -10.28
N GLY A 80 -3.49 -4.09 -9.04
CA GLY A 80 -4.37 -3.88 -7.89
C GLY A 80 -4.82 -2.43 -7.73
N GLU A 81 -5.54 -2.15 -6.65
CA GLU A 81 -6.08 -0.81 -6.40
C GLU A 81 -5.08 0.09 -5.66
N VAL A 82 -4.89 1.32 -6.15
CA VAL A 82 -4.11 2.35 -5.47
C VAL A 82 -5.05 3.22 -4.62
N LEU A 83 -4.75 3.36 -3.33
CA LEU A 83 -5.48 4.21 -2.39
C LEU A 83 -4.57 5.34 -1.92
N TYR A 84 -5.11 6.55 -1.92
CA TYR A 84 -4.39 7.74 -1.49
C TYR A 84 -4.66 8.04 -0.02
N LEU A 85 -3.61 8.44 0.69
CA LEU A 85 -3.67 8.76 2.12
C LEU A 85 -3.93 10.24 2.41
N ASP A 86 -3.96 11.08 1.36
CA ASP A 86 -4.19 12.53 1.35
C ASP A 86 -5.47 12.96 0.60
#